data_AF-A0A7Y4Z798-F1
#
_entry.id   AF-A0A7Y4Z798-F1
#
_cell.length_a   1.000
_cell.length_b   1.000
_cell.length_c   1.000
_cell.angle_alpha   90.00
_cell.angle_beta   90.00
_cell.angle_gamma   90.00
#
_symmetry.space_group_name_H-M   'P 1'
#
loop_
_entity.id
_entity.type
_entity.pdbx_description
1 polymer ?
#
loop_
_entity_poly.entity_id
_entity_poly.type
_entity_poly.pdbx_seq_one_letter_code
_entity_poly.pdbx_strand_id
1 'polypeptide(L)'
;MAPDMYPLSQQIQIATFMTRACAARLAGLEVPSYENNETTFSDFKVRIVETIAFLQDIDSEQIDNSYDQPITINMGDKEVVYTGQVHLLDVIIPHFYFHVTTAYAILRYHGVELGKKDYIDNE
;
A
#
# COMPACT_ATOMS: atom_id res chain seq x y z
N MET A 1 19.90 -3.17 -5.77
CA MET A 1 19.14 -1.91 -5.90
C MET A 1 19.91 -0.94 -6.77
N ALA A 2 19.22 -0.06 -7.49
CA ALA A 2 19.82 0.96 -8.34
C ALA A 2 19.86 2.34 -7.63
N PRO A 3 20.78 3.25 -8.00
CA PRO A 3 20.93 4.57 -7.36
C PRO A 3 19.67 5.46 -7.41
N ASP A 4 18.77 5.19 -8.34
CA ASP A 4 17.50 5.91 -8.56
C ASP A 4 16.28 5.21 -7.94
N MET A 5 16.47 4.06 -7.28
CA MET A 5 15.39 3.39 -6.54
C MET A 5 15.23 3.97 -5.13
N TYR A 6 13.98 4.05 -4.67
CA TYR A 6 13.68 4.43 -3.30
C TYR A 6 14.26 3.44 -2.26
N PRO A 7 14.75 3.94 -1.10
CA PRO A 7 15.24 3.13 0.00
C PRO A 7 14.13 2.34 0.70
N LEU A 8 14.51 1.39 1.55
CA LEU A 8 13.59 0.52 2.30
C LEU A 8 12.44 1.28 2.99
N SER A 9 12.74 2.40 3.65
CA SER A 9 11.75 3.23 4.35
C SER A 9 10.62 3.66 3.43
N GLN A 10 10.96 4.18 2.25
CA GLN A 10 9.99 4.64 1.27
C GLN A 10 9.23 3.48 0.61
N GLN A 11 9.86 2.31 0.42
CA GLN A 11 9.13 1.12 -0.05
C GLN A 11 7.99 0.75 0.90
N ILE A 12 8.24 0.78 2.23
CA ILE A 12 7.23 0.49 3.26
C ILE A 12 6.17 1.60 3.31
N GLN A 13 6.60 2.87 3.28
CA GLN A 13 5.69 4.02 3.32
C GLN A 13 4.73 4.03 2.13
N ILE A 14 5.23 3.76 0.93
CA ILE A 14 4.41 3.75 -0.30
C ILE A 14 3.46 2.56 -0.29
N ALA A 15 3.93 1.35 0.05
CA ALA A 15 3.09 0.16 0.12
C ALA A 15 1.89 0.37 1.07
N THR A 16 2.16 0.88 2.28
CA THR A 16 1.10 1.15 3.28
C THR A 16 0.19 2.31 2.87
N PHE A 17 0.72 3.39 2.31
CA PHE A 17 -0.07 4.53 1.87
C PHE A 17 -1.05 4.14 0.75
N MET A 18 -0.58 3.46 -0.29
CA MET A 18 -1.43 3.12 -1.44
C MET A 18 -2.56 2.18 -1.05
N THR A 19 -2.31 1.20 -0.19
CA THR A 19 -3.37 0.29 0.28
C THR A 19 -4.42 1.04 1.10
N ARG A 20 -4.03 1.91 2.03
CA ARG A 20 -4.99 2.75 2.79
C ARG A 20 -5.76 3.68 1.87
N ALA A 21 -5.09 4.33 0.93
CA ALA A 21 -5.72 5.26 0.01
C ALA A 21 -6.73 4.57 -0.93
N CYS A 22 -6.40 3.37 -1.41
CA CYS A 22 -7.32 2.56 -2.21
C CYS A 22 -8.55 2.18 -1.40
N ALA A 23 -8.36 1.58 -0.22
CA ALA A 23 -9.44 1.11 0.62
C ALA A 23 -10.37 2.25 1.06
N ALA A 24 -9.81 3.40 1.45
CA ALA A 24 -10.59 4.60 1.78
C ALA A 24 -11.45 5.08 0.59
N ARG A 25 -10.86 5.18 -0.61
CA ARG A 25 -11.58 5.63 -1.82
C ARG A 25 -12.70 4.68 -2.19
N LEU A 26 -12.45 3.37 -2.17
CA LEU A 26 -13.48 2.36 -2.43
C LEU A 26 -14.59 2.45 -1.39
N ALA A 27 -14.25 2.66 -0.12
CA ALA A 27 -15.23 2.80 0.96
C ALA A 27 -15.96 4.17 1.02
N GLY A 28 -15.61 5.11 0.14
CA GLY A 28 -16.15 6.48 0.16
C GLY A 28 -15.71 7.31 1.39
N LEU A 29 -14.55 6.97 1.97
CA LEU A 29 -13.97 7.62 3.14
C LEU A 29 -12.86 8.61 2.76
N GLU A 30 -12.55 9.54 3.66
CA GLU A 30 -11.34 10.36 3.53
C GLU A 30 -10.08 9.50 3.67
N VAL A 31 -9.07 9.78 2.86
CA VAL A 31 -7.78 9.06 2.91
C VAL A 31 -7.02 9.48 4.17
N PRO A 32 -6.71 8.55 5.10
CA PRO A 32 -5.97 8.91 6.30
C PRO A 32 -4.54 9.34 5.97
N SER A 33 -4.12 10.51 6.45
CA SER A 33 -2.75 10.99 6.25
C SER A 33 -1.83 10.54 7.38
N TYR A 34 -0.75 9.85 7.06
CA TYR A 34 0.32 9.53 8.02
C TYR A 34 1.59 10.27 7.58
N GLU A 35 2.25 10.93 8.53
CA GLU A 35 3.54 11.55 8.27
C GLU A 35 4.60 10.49 7.96
N ASN A 36 5.52 10.80 7.05
CA ASN A 36 6.63 9.91 6.68
C ASN A 36 7.87 10.22 7.52
N ASN A 37 7.72 10.23 8.84
CA ASN A 37 8.75 10.63 9.80
C ASN A 37 9.38 9.43 10.55
N GLU A 38 9.12 8.20 10.11
CA GLU A 38 9.66 6.99 10.72
C GLU A 38 11.19 6.94 10.61
N THR A 39 11.86 6.64 11.71
CA THR A 39 13.33 6.55 11.78
C THR A 39 13.82 5.20 12.29
N THR A 40 12.94 4.40 12.89
CA THR A 40 13.27 3.09 13.47
C THR A 40 12.40 1.97 12.89
N PHE A 41 12.86 0.72 12.98
CA PHE A 41 12.03 -0.44 12.63
C PHE A 41 10.76 -0.55 13.49
N SER A 42 10.78 -0.04 14.73
CA SER A 42 9.59 -0.03 15.58
C SER A 42 8.53 0.91 15.00
N ASP A 43 8.94 2.08 14.51
CA ASP A 43 8.04 3.06 13.88
C ASP A 43 7.38 2.45 12.63
N PHE A 44 8.16 1.76 11.79
CA PHE A 44 7.61 1.07 10.62
C PHE A 44 6.63 -0.05 10.98
N LYS A 45 6.89 -0.80 12.06
CA LYS A 45 5.96 -1.81 12.56
C LYS A 45 4.65 -1.17 13.04
N VAL A 46 4.72 -0.05 13.76
CA VAL A 46 3.53 0.70 14.18
C VAL A 46 2.71 1.14 12.97
N ARG A 47 3.32 1.76 11.96
CA ARG A 47 2.65 2.13 10.71
C ARG A 47 1.94 0.94 10.04
N ILE A 48 2.57 -0.23 10.00
CA ILE A 48 1.99 -1.43 9.40
C ILE A 48 0.77 -1.88 10.20
N VAL A 49 0.88 -1.92 11.54
CA VAL A 49 -0.24 -2.28 12.43
C VAL A 49 -1.41 -1.30 12.28
N GLU A 50 -1.15 0.01 12.27
CA GLU A 50 -2.18 1.03 12.07
C GLU A 50 -2.85 0.92 10.70
N THR A 51 -2.06 0.60 9.66
CA THR A 51 -2.59 0.31 8.32
C THR A 51 -3.51 -0.90 8.33
N ILE A 52 -3.10 -2.00 8.96
CA ILE A 52 -3.93 -3.20 9.08
C ILE A 52 -5.22 -2.90 9.84
N ALA A 53 -5.14 -2.19 10.98
CA ALA A 53 -6.31 -1.82 11.77
C ALA A 53 -7.31 -0.98 10.96
N PHE A 54 -6.82 0.03 10.23
CA PHE A 54 -7.68 0.83 9.34
C PHE A 54 -8.38 -0.02 8.28
N LEU A 55 -7.69 -0.99 7.67
CA LEU A 55 -8.29 -1.88 6.68
C LEU A 55 -9.34 -2.82 7.29
N GLN A 56 -9.13 -3.25 8.53
CA GLN A 56 -10.06 -4.13 9.26
C GLN A 56 -11.34 -3.41 9.70
N ASP A 57 -11.28 -2.08 9.86
CA ASP A 57 -12.44 -1.26 10.23
C ASP A 57 -13.37 -0.93 9.04
N ILE A 58 -12.95 -1.23 7.80
CA ILE A 58 -13.78 -1.02 6.62
C ILE A 58 -14.77 -2.17 6.44
N ASP A 59 -16.05 -1.84 6.29
CA ASP A 59 -17.08 -2.83 5.98
C ASP A 59 -16.93 -3.33 4.54
N SER A 60 -16.94 -4.65 4.36
CA SER A 60 -16.91 -5.29 3.06
C SER A 60 -18.02 -4.78 2.12
N GLU A 61 -19.20 -4.44 2.66
CA GLU A 61 -20.30 -3.91 1.84
C GLU A 61 -19.95 -2.54 1.22
N GLN A 62 -19.12 -1.73 1.88
CA GLN A 62 -18.64 -0.48 1.31
C GLN A 62 -17.73 -0.72 0.10
N ILE A 63 -16.90 -1.76 0.15
CA ILE A 63 -16.02 -2.13 -0.96
C ILE A 63 -16.83 -2.74 -2.11
N ASP A 64 -17.73 -3.67 -1.82
CA ASP A 64 -18.53 -4.35 -2.84
C ASP A 64 -19.39 -3.37 -3.65
N ASN A 65 -19.95 -2.34 -2.98
CA ASN A 65 -20.74 -1.31 -3.63
C ASN A 65 -19.93 -0.34 -4.52
N SER A 66 -18.60 -0.37 -4.44
CA SER A 66 -17.72 0.55 -5.17
C SER A 66 -17.25 0.03 -6.53
N TYR A 67 -17.54 -1.24 -6.85
CA TYR A 67 -16.97 -1.96 -7.97
C TYR A 67 -17.04 -1.21 -9.31
N ASP A 68 -18.23 -0.74 -9.70
CA ASP A 68 -18.48 0.03 -10.93
C ASP A 68 -18.50 1.56 -10.71
N GLN A 69 -18.30 2.02 -9.48
CA GLN A 69 -18.36 3.44 -9.16
C GLN A 69 -17.08 4.16 -9.61
N PRO A 70 -17.20 5.41 -10.11
CA PRO A 70 -16.05 6.19 -10.52
C PRO A 70 -15.22 6.61 -9.30
N ILE A 71 -13.93 6.32 -9.34
CA ILE A 71 -12.92 6.78 -8.39
C ILE A 71 -12.06 7.83 -9.09
N THR A 72 -12.19 9.08 -8.64
CA THR A 72 -11.41 10.21 -9.16
C THR A 72 -10.15 10.43 -8.33
N ILE A 73 -8.99 10.46 -8.99
CA ILE A 73 -7.68 10.69 -8.37
C ILE A 73 -7.05 11.93 -8.97
N ASN A 74 -6.75 12.89 -8.11
CA ASN A 74 -6.04 14.11 -8.48
C ASN A 74 -4.53 13.88 -8.44
N MET A 75 -3.86 14.05 -9.58
CA MET A 75 -2.41 13.94 -9.79
C MET A 75 -1.84 15.31 -10.20
N GLY A 76 -1.93 16.28 -9.29
CA GLY A 76 -1.55 17.67 -9.58
C GLY A 76 -2.52 18.29 -10.59
N ASP A 77 -2.00 18.70 -11.75
CA ASP A 77 -2.80 19.33 -12.82
C ASP A 77 -3.63 18.32 -13.64
N LYS A 78 -3.54 17.03 -13.33
CA LYS A 78 -4.25 15.96 -14.04
C LYS A 78 -5.24 15.28 -13.12
N GLU A 79 -6.41 14.99 -13.68
CA GLU A 79 -7.39 14.12 -13.07
C GLU A 79 -7.41 12.78 -13.82
N VAL A 80 -7.43 11.68 -13.07
CA VAL A 80 -7.61 10.35 -13.63
C VAL A 80 -8.81 9.69 -12.97
N VAL A 81 -9.69 9.11 -13.78
CA VAL A 81 -10.90 8.41 -13.32
C VAL A 81 -10.76 6.94 -13.65
N TYR A 82 -11.01 6.09 -12.65
CA TYR A 82 -11.09 4.65 -12.78
C TYR A 82 -12.46 4.16 -12.30
N THR A 83 -12.88 2.95 -12.67
CA THR A 83 -13.87 2.24 -11.84
C THR A 83 -13.18 1.73 -10.57
N GLY A 84 -13.95 1.45 -9.51
CA GLY A 84 -13.41 0.85 -8.29
C GLY A 84 -12.63 -0.43 -8.55
N GLN A 85 -13.16 -1.30 -9.42
CA GLN A 85 -12.47 -2.52 -9.84
C GLN A 85 -11.11 -2.24 -10.50
N VAL A 86 -11.07 -1.36 -11.51
CA VAL A 86 -9.82 -1.06 -12.22
C VAL A 86 -8.82 -0.40 -11.27
N HIS A 87 -9.30 0.48 -10.39
CA HIS A 87 -8.44 1.10 -9.37
C HIS A 87 -7.79 0.05 -8.46
N LEU A 88 -8.55 -0.93 -7.97
CA LEU A 88 -8.02 -1.97 -7.09
C LEU A 88 -7.11 -2.95 -7.85
N LEU A 89 -7.65 -3.60 -8.87
CA LEU A 89 -7.03 -4.77 -9.50
C LEU A 89 -5.87 -4.40 -10.43
N ASP A 90 -6.03 -3.34 -11.22
CA ASP A 90 -5.08 -3.01 -12.29
C ASP A 90 -4.07 -1.94 -11.85
N VAL A 91 -4.43 -1.11 -10.87
CA VAL A 91 -3.55 -0.03 -10.38
C VAL A 91 -2.91 -0.40 -9.04
N ILE A 92 -3.71 -0.68 -8.01
CA ILE A 92 -3.18 -0.75 -6.64
C ILE A 92 -2.49 -2.09 -6.35
N ILE A 93 -3.08 -3.22 -6.74
CA ILE A 93 -2.49 -4.54 -6.49
C ILE A 93 -1.08 -4.70 -7.11
N PRO A 94 -0.84 -4.35 -8.40
CA PRO A 94 0.48 -4.46 -8.99
C PRO A 94 1.51 -3.56 -8.30
N HIS A 95 1.10 -2.32 -7.98
CA HIS A 95 1.95 -1.37 -7.25
C HIS A 95 2.30 -1.90 -5.86
N PHE A 96 1.33 -2.39 -5.10
CA PHE A 96 1.56 -2.98 -3.78
C PHE A 96 2.60 -4.10 -3.83
N TYR A 97 2.41 -5.08 -4.71
CA TYR A 97 3.35 -6.20 -4.83
C TYR A 97 4.74 -5.78 -5.30
N PHE A 98 4.84 -4.76 -6.17
CA PHE A 98 6.13 -4.20 -6.56
C PHE A 98 6.89 -3.66 -5.35
N HIS A 99 6.26 -2.85 -4.51
CA HIS A 99 6.91 -2.25 -3.34
C HIS A 99 7.24 -3.28 -2.26
N VAL A 100 6.35 -4.24 -1.97
CA VAL A 100 6.61 -5.30 -0.98
C VAL A 100 7.73 -6.23 -1.45
N THR A 101 7.72 -6.65 -2.73
CA THR A 101 8.79 -7.48 -3.31
C THR A 101 10.12 -6.72 -3.32
N THR A 102 10.08 -5.43 -3.61
CA THR A 102 11.27 -4.58 -3.55
C THR A 102 11.80 -4.53 -2.12
N ALA A 103 10.98 -4.20 -1.11
CA ALA A 103 11.39 -4.20 0.30
C ALA A 103 12.02 -5.54 0.73
N TYR A 104 11.40 -6.67 0.35
CA TYR A 104 11.96 -8.01 0.53
C TYR A 104 13.36 -8.15 -0.10
N ALA A 105 13.51 -7.72 -1.35
CA ALA A 105 14.79 -7.81 -2.07
C ALA A 105 15.88 -6.92 -1.43
N ILE A 106 15.51 -5.75 -0.91
CA ILE A 106 16.43 -4.87 -0.16
C ILE A 106 16.96 -5.59 1.08
N LEU A 107 16.07 -6.10 1.93
CA LEU A 107 16.44 -6.79 3.16
C LEU A 107 17.31 -8.01 2.86
N ARG A 108 16.91 -8.83 1.89
CA ARG A 108 17.67 -10.01 1.44
C ARG A 108 19.05 -9.63 0.91
N TYR A 109 19.16 -8.56 0.12
CA TYR A 109 20.44 -8.07 -0.40
C TYR A 109 21.39 -7.62 0.72
N HIS A 110 20.85 -7.09 1.83
CA HIS A 110 21.61 -6.70 3.01
C HIS A 110 21.85 -7.86 4.01
N GLY A 111 21.58 -9.11 3.62
CA GLY A 111 21.95 -10.29 4.40
C GLY A 111 20.91 -10.75 5.42
N VAL A 112 19.70 -10.20 5.41
CA VAL A 112 18.59 -10.76 6.20
C VAL A 112 18.20 -12.10 5.61
N GLU A 113 18.12 -13.13 6.46
CA GLU A 113 17.78 -14.52 6.08
C GLU A 113 16.29 -14.70 5.77
N LEU A 114 15.77 -13.91 4.83
CA LEU A 114 14.42 -14.08 4.29
C LEU A 114 14.43 -15.16 3.22
N GLY A 115 13.30 -15.83 3.02
CA GLY A 115 13.02 -16.82 1.99
C GLY A 115 11.68 -16.57 1.31
N LYS A 116 11.36 -17.38 0.30
CA LYS A 116 10.06 -17.30 -0.40
C LYS A 116 8.87 -17.49 0.56
N LYS A 117 9.06 -18.31 1.61
CA LYS A 117 8.03 -18.56 2.63
C LYS A 117 7.66 -17.27 3.36
N ASP A 118 8.63 -16.48 3.79
CA ASP A 118 8.39 -15.19 4.46
C ASP A 118 7.60 -14.18 3.60
N TYR A 119 7.52 -14.39 2.28
CA TYR A 119 6.77 -13.54 1.36
C TYR A 119 5.37 -14.10 0.99
N ILE A 120 5.18 -15.43 1.00
CA ILE A 120 3.95 -16.08 0.48
C ILE A 120 3.12 -16.75 1.57
N ASP A 121 3.71 -17.11 2.71
CA ASP A 121 2.95 -17.78 3.75
C ASP A 121 1.83 -16.90 4.29
N ASN A 122 0.68 -17.53 4.47
CA ASN A 122 -0.53 -16.96 5.07
C ASN A 122 -0.80 -17.60 6.45
N GLU A 123 0.26 -18.04 7.15
CA GLU A 123 0.13 -18.62 8.49
C GLU A 123 -0.31 -17.58 9.53
#